data_AF-A0A948BG96-F1
#
_entry.id   AF-A0A948BG96-F1
#
_cell.length_a   1.000
_cell.length_b   1.000
_cell.length_c   1.000
_cell.angle_alpha   90.00
_cell.angle_beta   90.00
_cell.angle_gamma   90.00
#
_symmetry.space_group_name_H-M   'P 1'
#
loop_
_entity.id
_entity.type
_entity.pdbx_description
1 polymer ?
#
loop_
_entity_poly.entity_id
_entity_poly.type
_entity_poly.pdbx_seq_one_letter_code
_entity_poly.pdbx_strand_id
1 'polypeptide(L)' 'MTGGTGLIGRHLCRHLIAMGHEVTVLSRSVQNKKQKWPESVSFWEGDPAQKGPWQNAISEYEVIINLAGAPAKMVQFQVP' A
#
# COMPACT_ATOMS: atom_id res chain seq x y z
N MET A 1 -0.77 -5.66 1.39
CA MET A 1 -0.65 -4.40 2.17
C MET A 1 -1.46 -3.28 1.53
N THR A 2 -2.28 -2.58 2.31
CA THR A 2 -2.95 -1.33 1.87
C THR A 2 -2.08 -0.13 2.21
N GLY A 3 -2.25 1.01 1.53
CA GLY A 3 -1.44 2.22 1.83
C GLY A 3 0.06 2.10 1.52
N GLY A 4 0.49 1.01 0.85
CA GLY A 4 1.91 0.72 0.56
C GLY A 4 2.63 1.79 -0.28
N THR A 5 1.88 2.67 -0.94
CA THR A 5 2.44 3.79 -1.74
C THR A 5 2.52 5.11 -0.98
N GLY A 6 2.08 5.13 0.28
CA GLY A 6 2.11 6.30 1.16
C GLY A 6 3.46 6.51 1.85
N LEU A 7 3.51 7.51 2.74
CA LEU A 7 4.73 7.91 3.46
C LEU A 7 5.39 6.75 4.22
N ILE A 8 4.60 6.05 5.05
CA ILE A 8 5.07 4.93 5.87
C ILE A 8 5.17 3.66 5.03
N GLY A 9 4.12 3.35 4.28
CA GLY A 9 4.00 2.12 3.50
C GLY A 9 5.17 1.89 2.54
N ARG A 10 5.72 2.95 1.93
CA ARG A 10 6.85 2.79 1.01
C ARG A 10 8.14 2.34 1.66
N HIS A 11 8.39 2.82 2.87
CA HIS A 11 9.60 2.45 3.63
C HIS A 11 9.44 1.04 4.18
N LEU A 12 8.23 0.71 4.66
CA LEU A 12 7.92 -0.64 5.12
C LEU A 12 8.04 -1.67 4.00
N CYS A 13 7.50 -1.40 2.80
CA CYS A 13 7.69 -2.26 1.62
C CYS A 13 9.17 -2.57 1.39
N ARG A 14 10.02 -1.53 1.33
CA ARG A 14 11.45 -1.68 1.06
C ARG A 14 12.14 -2.51 2.14
N HIS A 15 11.78 -2.29 3.40
CA HIS A 15 12.33 -3.03 4.52
C HIS A 15 11.93 -4.51 4.47
N LEU A 16 10.66 -4.82 4.24
CA LEU A 16 10.17 -6.20 4.13
C LEU A 16 10.83 -6.96 2.98
N ILE A 17 10.98 -6.31 1.82
CA ILE A 17 11.68 -6.90 0.66
C ILE A 17 13.15 -7.17 0.99
N ALA A 18 13.82 -6.24 1.67
CA ALA A 18 15.23 -6.42 2.07
C ALA A 18 15.41 -7.58 3.06
N MET A 19 14.36 -7.95 3.80
CA MET A 19 14.33 -9.14 4.66
C MET A 19 13.95 -10.43 3.91
N GLY A 20 13.70 -10.36 2.60
CA GLY A 20 13.35 -11.52 1.77
C GLY A 20 11.86 -11.83 1.68
N HIS A 21 10.98 -10.93 2.12
CA HIS A 21 9.54 -11.12 2.02
C HIS A 21 8.99 -10.66 0.66
N GLU A 22 8.00 -11.40 0.17
CA GLU A 22 7.17 -10.97 -0.97
C GLU A 22 6.11 -9.97 -0.50
N VAL A 23 5.95 -8.88 -1.26
CA VAL A 23 5.00 -7.82 -0.89
C VAL A 23 4.04 -7.55 -2.02
N THR A 24 2.76 -7.76 -1.76
CA THR A 24 1.68 -7.29 -2.63
C THR A 24 1.07 -6.00 -2.07
N VAL A 25 1.00 -4.96 -2.90
CA VAL A 25 0.34 -3.69 -2.57
C VAL A 25 -1.04 -3.59 -3.22
N LEU A 26 -2.08 -3.37 -2.40
CA LEU A 26 -3.42 -3.02 -2.86
C LEU A 26 -3.54 -1.49 -2.96
N SER A 27 -3.79 -0.98 -4.17
CA SER A 27 -3.84 0.46 -4.46
C SER A 27 -4.99 0.80 -5.40
N ARG A 28 -5.66 1.92 -5.14
CA ARG A 28 -6.75 2.46 -5.98
C ARG A 28 -6.31 2.86 -7.40
N SER A 29 -5.01 3.07 -7.58
CA SER A 29 -4.41 3.37 -8.88
C SER A 29 -3.02 2.76 -8.91
N VAL A 30 -2.77 1.96 -9.95
CA VAL A 30 -1.49 1.27 -10.17
C VAL A 30 -0.71 1.88 -11.34
N GLN A 31 -1.37 2.71 -12.16
CA GLN A 31 -0.77 3.40 -13.29
C GLN A 31 0.38 4.32 -12.82
N ASN A 32 1.50 4.29 -13.54
CA ASN A 32 2.75 5.01 -13.24
C ASN A 32 3.50 4.62 -11.96
N LYS A 33 2.97 3.67 -11.16
CA LYS A 33 3.65 3.24 -9.94
C LYS A 33 4.62 2.10 -10.19
N LYS A 34 4.24 1.06 -10.95
CA LYS A 34 5.06 -0.15 -11.17
C LYS A 34 6.51 0.14 -11.59
N GLN A 35 6.74 1.12 -12.45
CA GLN A 35 8.10 1.51 -12.91
C GLN A 35 9.03 2.04 -11.82
N LYS A 36 8.51 2.43 -10.65
CA LYS A 36 9.28 2.98 -9.53
C LYS A 36 9.55 1.97 -8.41
N TRP A 37 9.13 0.71 -8.58
CA TRP A 37 9.28 -0.32 -7.56
C TRP A 37 10.18 -1.46 -8.04
N PRO A 38 10.87 -2.16 -7.11
CA PRO A 38 11.52 -3.42 -7.41
C PRO A 38 10.53 -4.44 -7.97
N GLU A 39 11.01 -5.35 -8.82
CA GLU A 39 10.19 -6.44 -9.40
C GLU A 39 9.55 -7.34 -8.34
N SER A 40 10.14 -7.42 -7.14
CA SER A 40 9.61 -8.16 -6.00
C SER A 40 8.34 -7.56 -5.36
N VAL A 41 7.85 -6.42 -5.86
CA VAL A 41 6.56 -5.85 -5.45
C VAL A 41 5.47 -6.15 -6.47
N SER A 42 4.52 -6.96 -6.06
CA SER A 42 3.27 -7.20 -6.79
C SER A 42 2.22 -6.15 -6.46
N PHE A 43 1.25 -5.95 -7.35
CA PHE A 43 0.19 -4.96 -7.16
C PHE A 43 -1.18 -5.52 -7.51
N TRP A 44 -2.16 -5.22 -6.65
CA TRP A 44 -3.58 -5.31 -6.95
C TRP A 44 -4.17 -3.91 -7.14
N GLU A 45 -4.95 -3.74 -8.20
CA GLU A 45 -5.78 -2.56 -8.37
C GLU A 45 -7.10 -2.76 -7.62
N GLY A 46 -7.44 -1.80 -6.76
CA GLY A 46 -8.69 -1.83 -6.01
C GLY A 46 -8.73 -0.86 -4.85
N ASP A 47 -9.94 -0.53 -4.40
CA ASP A 47 -10.15 0.22 -3.17
C ASP A 47 -10.29 -0.76 -1.98
N PRO A 48 -9.39 -0.71 -0.97
CA PRO A 48 -9.53 -1.57 0.21
C PRO A 48 -10.79 -1.30 1.04
N ALA A 49 -11.44 -0.14 0.86
CA ALA A 49 -12.72 0.17 1.50
C ALA A 49 -13.94 -0.39 0.75
N GLN A 50 -13.74 -0.99 -0.42
CA GLN A 50 -14.79 -1.58 -1.23
C GLN A 50 -14.57 -3.09 -1.36
N LYS A 51 -15.68 -3.84 -1.43
CA LYS A 51 -15.61 -5.25 -1.81
C LYS A 51 -15.03 -5.38 -3.22
N GLY A 52 -14.26 -6.43 -3.49
CA GLY A 52 -13.67 -6.63 -4.81
C GLY A 52 -12.89 -7.92 -4.95
N PRO A 53 -12.40 -8.22 -6.17
CA PRO A 53 -11.71 -9.47 -6.48
C PRO A 53 -10.49 -9.77 -5.60
N TRP A 54 -9.84 -8.72 -5.10
CA TRP A 54 -8.71 -8.82 -4.18
C TRP A 54 -9.04 -9.61 -2.89
N GLN A 55 -10.30 -9.65 -2.48
CA GLN A 55 -10.73 -10.38 -1.29
C GLN A 55 -10.61 -11.90 -1.45
N ASN A 56 -10.78 -12.40 -2.68
CA ASN A 56 -10.66 -13.82 -2.96
C ASN A 56 -9.20 -14.30 -2.84
N ALA A 57 -8.24 -13.41 -3.05
CA ALA A 57 -6.83 -13.71 -2.95
C ALA A 57 -6.29 -13.58 -1.51
N ILE A 58 -7.07 -13.09 -0.53
CA ILE A 58 -6.57 -12.83 0.84
C ILE A 58 -6.01 -14.10 1.49
N SER A 59 -6.65 -15.26 1.26
CA SER A 59 -6.22 -16.54 1.83
C SER A 59 -4.84 -17.00 1.35
N GLU A 60 -4.31 -16.41 0.28
CA GLU A 60 -2.97 -16.69 -0.25
C GLU A 60 -1.87 -15.93 0.53
N TYR A 61 -2.23 -15.00 1.42
CA TYR A 61 -1.29 -14.19 2.18
C TYR A 61 -1.22 -14.62 3.64
N GLU A 62 0.01 -14.67 4.17
CA GLU A 62 0.26 -14.98 5.58
C GLU A 62 -0.03 -13.78 6.50
N VAL A 63 0.21 -12.56 6.01
CA VAL A 63 0.10 -11.33 6.80
C VAL A 63 -0.63 -10.24 6.02
N ILE A 64 -1.63 -9.64 6.66
CA ILE A 64 -2.34 -8.47 6.16
C ILE A 64 -1.95 -7.22 6.95
N ILE A 65 -1.27 -6.29 6.28
CA ILE A 65 -0.91 -4.99 6.83
C ILE A 65 -1.87 -3.92 6.28
N ASN A 66 -2.63 -3.28 7.17
CA ASN A 66 -3.49 -2.16 6.84
C ASN A 66 -2.83 -0.82 7.18
N LEU A 67 -2.41 -0.06 6.17
CA LEU A 67 -1.92 1.32 6.30
C LEU A 67 -2.76 2.29 5.45
N ALA A 68 -3.96 1.90 5.06
CA ALA A 68 -4.88 2.80 4.38
C ALA A 68 -5.31 3.91 5.35
N GLY A 69 -5.23 5.15 4.89
CA GLY A 69 -5.60 6.32 5.64
C GLY A 69 -5.56 7.56 4.77
N ALA A 70 -6.14 8.66 5.27
CA ALA A 70 -6.00 9.94 4.61
C ALA A 70 -4.55 10.44 4.73
N PRO A 71 -4.00 11.12 3.70
CA PRO A 71 -2.75 11.84 3.88
C PRO A 71 -2.89 12.82 5.04
N ALA A 72 -1.84 12.96 5.84
CA ALA A 72 -1.79 13.97 6.88
C ALA A 72 -2.04 15.34 6.24
N LYS A 73 -3.11 16.02 6.66
CA LYS A 73 -3.38 17.39 6.23
C LYS A 73 -2.56 18.32 7.10
N MET A 74 -1.90 19.29 6.47
CA MET A 74 -1.32 20.41 7.20
C MET A 74 -2.45 21.20 7.84
N VAL A 75 -2.49 21.22 9.18
CA VAL A 75 -3.41 22.09 9.93
C VAL A 75 -2.75 23.46 9.98
N GLN A 76 -3.36 24.44 9.30
CA GLN A 76 -2.96 25.83 9.46
C GLN A 76 -3.67 26.40 10.69
N PHE A 77 -2.91 26.83 11.69
CA PHE A 77 -3.43 27.62 12.78
C PHE A 77 -3.50 29.07 12.31
N GLN A 78 -4.71 29.62 12.17
CA GLN A 78 -4.87 31.07 12.10
C GLN A 78 -4.77 31.60 13.53
N VAL A 79 -3.66 32.26 13.82
CA VAL A 79 -3.50 33.07 15.03
C VAL A 79 -4.28 34.37 14.79
N PRO A 80 -5.12 34.84 15.73
CA PRO A 80 -5.93 36.04 15.55
C PRO A 80 -5.11 37.31 15.29
#